data_AF-A0A506Q9I6-F1
#
_entry.id   AF-A0A506Q9I6-F1
#
_cell.length_a   1.000
_cell.length_b   1.000
_cell.length_c   1.000
_cell.angle_alpha   90.00
_cell.angle_beta   90.00
_cell.angle_gamma   90.00
#
_symmetry.space_group_name_H-M   'P 1'
#
loop_
_entity.id
_entity.type
_entity.pdbx_description
1 polymer ?
#
loop_
_entity_poly.entity_id
_entity_poly.type
_entity_poly.pdbx_seq_one_letter_code
_entity_poly.pdbx_strand_id
1 'polypeptide(L)'
;MRKCVLLAVLLLSACSNRVGHRLDSGNLQHIHAGQTTRSQLIALFGPPDSETPYTDGQRLLKWTYSEARTLNTTEGQTLTVQMKNDRVLNYALSKS
;
A
#
# COMPACT_ATOMS: atom_id res chain seq x y z
N MET A 1 -20.05 -32.60 35.66
CA MET A 1 -20.84 -32.10 34.51
C MET A 1 -19.86 -31.36 33.59
N ARG A 2 -19.36 -32.00 32.54
CA ARG A 2 -19.90 -32.05 31.17
C ARG A 2 -19.61 -30.76 30.36
N LYS A 3 -18.83 -30.98 29.30
CA LYS A 3 -18.70 -30.24 28.03
C LYS A 3 -17.65 -29.12 28.04
N CYS A 4 -16.54 -29.25 27.30
CA CYS A 4 -16.47 -29.20 25.83
C CYS A 4 -17.07 -27.87 25.38
N VAL A 5 -16.41 -26.97 24.65
CA VAL A 5 -15.64 -27.19 23.43
C VAL A 5 -15.55 -25.79 22.77
N LEU A 6 -14.51 -25.52 21.98
CA LEU A 6 -14.47 -24.49 20.92
C LEU A 6 -14.59 -23.01 21.33
N LEU A 7 -13.45 -22.34 21.46
CA LEU A 7 -13.27 -20.98 20.92
C LEU A 7 -11.97 -21.03 20.07
N ALA A 8 -11.94 -21.84 19.00
CA ALA A 8 -12.47 -21.49 17.68
C ALA A 8 -11.99 -20.11 17.19
N VAL A 9 -10.75 -20.09 16.70
CA VAL A 9 -10.39 -19.53 15.38
C VAL A 9 -11.07 -18.20 15.05
N LEU A 10 -10.48 -17.11 15.52
CA LEU A 10 -10.64 -15.77 14.93
C LEU A 10 -9.30 -15.35 14.31
N LEU A 11 -8.80 -16.20 13.42
CA LEU A 11 -7.87 -15.76 12.38
C LEU A 11 -8.71 -14.93 11.40
N LEU A 12 -8.87 -13.64 11.68
CA LEU A 12 -9.36 -12.69 10.71
C LEU A 12 -8.30 -12.57 9.60
N SER A 13 -8.38 -13.46 8.63
CA SER A 13 -7.80 -13.25 7.30
C SER A 13 -8.55 -12.12 6.64
N ALA A 14 -8.22 -10.88 7.03
CA ALA A 14 -8.57 -9.68 6.29
C ALA A 14 -7.70 -9.64 5.02
N CYS A 15 -7.95 -10.57 4.09
CA CYS A 15 -7.56 -10.41 2.71
C CYS A 15 -8.42 -9.27 2.15
N SER A 16 -8.01 -8.03 2.41
CA SER A 16 -8.54 -6.88 1.68
C SER A 16 -8.11 -7.04 0.23
N ASN A 17 -8.91 -7.76 -0.55
CA ASN A 17 -8.87 -7.70 -2.00
C ASN A 17 -9.35 -6.30 -2.38
N ARG A 18 -8.44 -5.32 -2.31
CA ARG A 18 -8.69 -3.92 -2.65
C ARG A 18 -8.66 -3.79 -4.17
N VAL A 19 -9.60 -4.45 -4.83
CA VAL A 19 -9.82 -4.32 -6.27
C VAL A 19 -10.62 -3.04 -6.50
N GLY A 20 -9.97 -2.00 -7.03
CA GLY A 20 -10.66 -0.81 -7.56
C GLY A 20 -10.61 0.46 -6.71
N HIS A 21 -9.59 0.68 -5.87
CA HIS A 21 -9.42 1.99 -5.23
C HIS A 21 -8.67 2.94 -6.16
N ARG A 22 -9.24 4.13 -6.39
CA ARG A 22 -8.56 5.25 -7.06
C ARG A 22 -7.46 5.79 -6.13
N LEU A 23 -6.30 6.12 -6.68
CA LEU A 23 -5.28 6.86 -5.93
C LEU A 23 -5.81 8.26 -5.60
N ASP A 24 -5.86 8.61 -4.31
CA ASP A 24 -6.04 10.00 -3.90
C ASP A 24 -4.74 10.78 -4.17
N SER A 25 -4.73 11.53 -5.27
CA SER A 25 -3.57 12.34 -5.67
C SER A 25 -3.29 13.47 -4.69
N GLY A 26 -4.26 13.88 -3.85
CA GLY A 26 -4.04 14.82 -2.76
C GLY A 26 -3.05 14.28 -1.74
N ASN A 27 -3.11 12.97 -1.45
CA ASN A 27 -2.23 12.33 -0.47
C ASN A 27 -0.75 12.35 -0.89
N LEU A 28 -0.44 12.45 -2.18
CA LEU A 28 0.93 12.54 -2.68
C LEU A 28 1.66 13.81 -2.19
N GLN A 29 0.91 14.90 -1.95
CA GLN A 29 1.49 16.17 -1.48
C GLN A 29 2.02 16.08 -0.04
N HIS A 30 1.61 15.06 0.71
CA HIS A 30 2.08 14.79 2.07
C HIS A 30 3.32 13.89 2.12
N ILE A 31 3.83 13.46 0.97
CA ILE A 31 5.10 12.71 0.88
C ILE A 31 6.26 13.71 0.82
N HIS A 32 7.03 13.75 1.90
CA HIS A 32 8.22 14.59 2.05
C HIS A 32 9.45 13.71 2.23
N ALA A 33 10.41 13.83 1.30
CA ALA A 33 11.66 13.09 1.36
C ALA A 33 12.44 13.41 2.66
N GLY A 34 13.02 12.38 3.27
CA GLY A 34 13.71 12.44 4.55
C GLY A 34 12.79 12.59 5.78
N GLN A 35 11.50 12.86 5.60
CA GLN A 35 10.58 13.14 6.71
C GLN A 35 9.50 12.08 6.84
N THR A 36 8.82 11.77 5.74
CA THR A 36 7.72 10.81 5.74
C THR A 36 8.26 9.41 6.04
N THR A 37 7.62 8.77 7.01
CA THR A 37 7.96 7.42 7.49
C THR A 37 7.08 6.35 6.85
N ARG A 38 7.46 5.08 7.00
CA ARG A 38 6.65 3.95 6.51
C ARG A 38 5.25 3.93 7.14
N SER A 39 5.14 4.21 8.44
CA SER A 39 3.86 4.23 9.14
C SER A 39 2.95 5.34 8.62
N GLN A 40 3.50 6.51 8.30
CA GLN A 40 2.75 7.61 7.67
C GLN A 40 2.29 7.26 6.25
N LEU A 41 3.13 6.59 5.44
CA LEU A 41 2.71 6.09 4.14
C LEU A 41 1.54 5.10 4.26
N ILE A 42 1.58 4.21 5.27
CA ILE A 42 0.48 3.26 5.51
C ILE A 42 -0.79 4.00 5.96
N ALA A 43 -0.68 5.07 6.74
CA ALA A 43 -1.83 5.88 7.13
C ALA A 43 -2.45 6.60 5.91
N LEU A 44 -1.64 7.04 4.95
CA LEU A 44 -2.08 7.77 3.75
C LEU A 44 -2.63 6.85 2.64
N PHE A 45 -1.97 5.71 2.42
CA PHE A 45 -2.20 4.86 1.23
C PHE A 45 -2.70 3.45 1.58
N GLY A 46 -2.64 3.06 2.85
CA GLY A 46 -2.81 1.67 3.28
C GLY A 46 -1.52 0.86 3.14
N PRO A 47 -1.55 -0.44 3.50
CA PRO A 47 -0.39 -1.31 3.32
C PRO A 47 0.02 -1.40 1.83
N PRO A 48 1.32 -1.48 1.51
CA PRO A 48 1.77 -1.69 0.14
C PRO A 48 1.38 -3.09 -0.36
N ASP A 49 1.15 -3.22 -1.66
CA ASP A 49 0.93 -4.51 -2.32
C ASP A 49 2.19 -5.37 -2.31
N SER A 50 3.36 -4.71 -2.40
CA SER A 50 4.65 -5.39 -2.31
C SER A 50 5.71 -4.50 -1.67
N GLU A 51 6.58 -5.12 -0.88
CA GLU A 51 7.80 -4.54 -0.35
C GLU A 51 8.98 -5.40 -0.85
N THR A 52 9.92 -4.77 -1.56
CA THR A 52 11.10 -5.46 -2.09
C THR A 52 12.39 -4.82 -1.57
N PRO A 53 13.38 -5.61 -1.12
CA PRO A 53 14.71 -5.10 -0.84
C PRO A 53 15.33 -4.46 -2.09
N TYR A 54 16.10 -3.40 -1.89
CA TYR A 54 16.83 -2.69 -2.93
C TYR A 54 18.27 -2.39 -2.46
N THR A 55 19.12 -1.89 -3.35
CA THR A 55 20.54 -1.63 -3.07
C THR A 55 20.75 -0.71 -1.86
N ASP A 56 21.90 -0.83 -1.19
CA ASP A 56 22.31 0.03 -0.06
C ASP A 56 21.33 0.09 1.13
N GLY A 57 20.72 -1.06 1.45
CA GLY A 57 19.78 -1.18 2.57
C GLY A 57 18.45 -0.46 2.33
N GLN A 58 18.17 -0.10 1.08
CA GLN A 58 16.92 0.54 0.68
C GLN A 58 15.82 -0.49 0.49
N ARG A 59 14.58 0.00 0.45
CA ARG A 59 13.39 -0.82 0.19
C ARG A 59 12.48 -0.09 -0.76
N LEU A 60 11.86 -0.82 -1.68
CA LEU A 60 10.82 -0.31 -2.55
C LEU A 60 9.47 -0.78 -2.05
N LEU A 61 8.57 0.16 -1.82
CA LEU A 61 7.17 -0.09 -1.50
C LEU A 61 6.35 0.22 -2.76
N LYS A 62 5.41 -0.66 -3.11
CA LYS A 62 4.58 -0.50 -4.30
C LYS A 62 3.10 -0.60 -3.97
N TRP A 63 2.31 0.29 -4.55
CA TRP A 63 0.85 0.24 -4.56
C TRP A 63 0.35 0.34 -6.00
N THR A 64 -0.69 -0.43 -6.30
CA THR A 64 -1.32 -0.57 -7.61
C THR A 64 -2.78 -0.17 -7.45
N TYR A 65 -3.16 0.88 -8.16
CA TYR A 65 -4.50 1.43 -8.16
C TYR A 65 -5.13 1.15 -9.51
N SER A 66 -6.43 0.91 -9.48
CA SER A 66 -7.23 0.65 -10.68
C SER A 66 -8.48 1.49 -10.58
N GLU A 67 -8.69 2.34 -11.57
CA GLU A 67 -9.86 3.20 -11.66
C GLU A 67 -10.72 2.78 -12.85
N ALA A 68 -11.93 2.30 -12.57
CA ALA A 68 -12.92 2.06 -13.61
C ALA A 68 -13.43 3.40 -14.16
N ARG A 69 -13.28 3.63 -15.46
CA ARG A 69 -13.85 4.78 -16.16
C ARG A 69 -15.11 4.36 -16.93
N THR A 70 -16.00 5.31 -17.18
CA THR A 70 -17.15 5.11 -18.08
C THR A 70 -16.66 4.74 -19.48
N LEU A 71 -17.33 3.80 -20.16
CA LEU A 71 -16.99 3.26 -21.50
C LEU A 71 -15.89 2.18 -21.55
N ASN A 72 -15.89 1.24 -20.59
CA ASN A 72 -15.06 0.02 -20.62
C ASN A 72 -13.54 0.23 -20.59
N THR A 73 -13.07 1.36 -20.07
CA THR A 73 -11.63 1.61 -19.89
C THR A 73 -11.28 1.58 -18.40
N THR A 74 -10.23 0.84 -18.07
CA THR A 74 -9.63 0.84 -16.73
C THR A 74 -8.29 1.54 -16.86
N GLU A 75 -8.08 2.62 -16.11
CA GLU A 75 -6.75 3.25 -16.02
C GLU A 75 -6.05 2.74 -14.76
N GLY A 76 -4.89 2.12 -14.96
CA GLY A 76 -4.05 1.68 -13.86
C GLY A 76 -3.05 2.76 -13.47
N GLN A 77 -2.76 2.85 -12.18
CA GLN A 77 -1.72 3.71 -11.64
C GLN A 77 -0.86 2.93 -10.65
N THR A 78 0.46 3.13 -10.69
CA THR A 78 1.39 2.48 -9.75
C THR A 78 2.19 3.53 -9.02
N LEU A 79 2.06 3.56 -7.69
CA LEU A 79 2.91 4.36 -6.80
C LEU A 79 4.07 3.47 -6.34
N THR A 80 5.30 3.88 -6.62
CA THR A 80 6.51 3.26 -6.09
C THR A 80 7.22 4.25 -5.18
N VAL A 81 7.54 3.85 -3.95
CA VAL A 81 8.24 4.68 -2.97
C VAL A 81 9.54 3.98 -2.56
N GLN A 82 10.65 4.70 -2.68
CA GLN A 82 11.95 4.23 -2.19
C GLN A 82 12.17 4.71 -0.77
N MET A 83 12.55 3.78 0.11
CA MET A 83 12.75 4.00 1.53
C MET A 83 14.22 3.74 1.89
N LYS A 84 14.76 4.55 2.79
CA LYS A 84 16.05 4.31 3.46
C LYS A 84 15.94 4.71 4.92
N ASN A 85 16.41 3.88 5.84
CA ASN A 85 16.35 4.14 7.29
C ASN A 85 14.94 4.54 7.78
N ASP A 86 13.92 3.81 7.30
CA ASP A 86 12.49 4.05 7.58
C ASP A 86 11.90 5.39 7.09
N ARG A 87 12.62 6.10 6.22
CA ARG A 87 12.19 7.39 5.66
C ARG A 87 12.18 7.36 4.13
N VAL A 88 11.28 8.13 3.54
CA VAL A 88 11.18 8.27 2.08
C VAL A 88 12.46 8.89 1.54
N LEU A 89 13.06 8.27 0.54
CA LEU A 89 14.15 8.85 -0.26
C LEU A 89 13.58 9.54 -1.51
N ASN A 90 12.73 8.84 -2.26
CA ASN A 90 12.00 9.37 -3.41
C ASN A 90 10.70 8.57 -3.64
N TYR A 91 9.88 9.03 -4.59
CA TYR A 91 8.74 8.28 -5.09
C TYR A 91 8.50 8.57 -6.57
N ALA A 92 7.79 7.66 -7.24
CA ALA A 92 7.36 7.81 -8.62
C ALA A 92 5.93 7.30 -8.77
N LEU A 93 5.13 8.02 -9.56
CA LEU A 93 3.80 7.60 -10.00
C LEU A 93 3.86 7.30 -11.49
N SER A 94 3.53 6.08 -11.89
CA SER A 94 3.40 5.68 -13.29
C SER A 94 1.96 5.31 -13.62
N LYS A 95 1.59 5.51 -14.88
CA LYS A 95 0.34 5.00 -15.46
C LYS A 95 0.63 3.69 -16.19
N SER A 96 -0.29 2.74 -16.10
CA SER A 96 -0.24 1.48 -16.84
C SER A 96 -1.14 1.49 -18.07
#